data_AF-A0AAW9NWH2-F1
#
_entry.id   AF-A0AAW9NWH2-F1
#
_cell.length_a   1.000
_cell.length_b   1.000
_cell.length_c   1.000
_cell.angle_alpha   90.00
_cell.angle_beta   90.00
_cell.angle_gamma   90.00
#
_symmetry.space_group_name_H-M   'P 1'
#
loop_
_entity.id
_entity.type
_entity.pdbx_description
1 polymer ?
#
loop_
_entity_poly.entity_id
_entity_poly.type
_entity_poly.pdbx_seq_one_letter_code
_entity_poly.pdbx_strand_id
1 'polypeptide(L)'
;MKPYRTNRSRAYYRHHRRRAIRRKMNIAKARQWQWNPPIALGKWSKGKIYCSCWMCAVKTKKDGYPHSQFKRLCALQCQLNEYIENN
;
A
#
# COMPACT_ATOMS: atom_id res chain seq x y z
N MET A 1 13.73 6.36 -20.99
CA MET A 1 13.62 4.88 -20.95
C MET A 1 14.04 4.38 -19.57
N LYS A 2 13.16 3.72 -18.79
CA LYS A 2 13.54 3.18 -17.46
C LYS A 2 14.59 2.08 -17.67
N PRO A 3 15.75 2.11 -16.99
CA PRO A 3 16.83 1.16 -17.24
C PRO A 3 16.33 -0.28 -17.09
N TYR A 4 16.63 -1.07 -18.11
CA TYR A 4 16.24 -2.46 -18.30
C TYR A 4 16.69 -3.31 -17.10
N ARG A 5 15.89 -4.34 -16.79
CA ARG A 5 15.94 -5.19 -15.59
C ARG A 5 17.21 -6.06 -15.43
N THR A 6 18.32 -5.72 -16.07
CA THR A 6 19.53 -6.55 -16.16
C THR A 6 20.54 -6.36 -15.03
N ASN A 7 20.46 -5.29 -14.24
CA ASN A 7 21.58 -4.93 -13.37
C ASN A 7 21.59 -5.56 -11.96
N ARG A 8 20.74 -6.57 -11.69
CA ARG A 8 20.64 -7.19 -10.36
C ARG A 8 20.38 -8.69 -10.42
N SER A 9 21.09 -9.45 -9.60
CA SER A 9 20.99 -10.91 -9.55
C SER A 9 19.62 -11.38 -9.03
N ARG A 10 19.23 -12.62 -9.37
CA ARG A 10 18.03 -13.26 -8.81
C ARG A 10 18.08 -13.33 -7.28
N ALA A 11 19.29 -13.49 -6.72
CA ALA A 11 19.53 -13.46 -5.28
C ALA A 11 19.16 -12.11 -4.66
N TYR A 12 19.51 -10.99 -5.32
CA TYR A 12 19.10 -9.65 -4.89
C TYR A 12 17.58 -9.52 -4.80
N TYR A 13 16.85 -9.93 -5.83
CA TYR A 13 15.38 -9.84 -5.82
C TYR A 13 14.74 -10.72 -4.75
N ARG A 14 15.29 -11.93 -4.51
CA ARG A 14 14.87 -12.81 -3.42
C ARG A 14 15.11 -12.16 -2.05
N HIS A 15 16.29 -11.58 -1.84
CA HIS A 15 16.62 -10.86 -0.62
C HIS A 15 15.68 -9.67 -0.40
N HIS A 16 15.50 -8.82 -1.42
CA HIS A 16 14.63 -7.65 -1.33
C HIS A 16 13.17 -8.02 -1.02
N ARG A 17 12.67 -9.09 -1.65
CA ARG A 17 11.33 -9.64 -1.36
C ARG A 17 11.21 -10.10 0.09
N ARG A 18 12.19 -10.86 0.61
CA ARG A 18 12.21 -11.30 2.03
C ARG A 18 12.25 -10.11 2.98
N ARG A 19 13.10 -9.11 2.70
CA ARG A 19 13.20 -7.87 3.49
C ARG A 19 11.86 -7.14 3.58
N ALA A 20 11.18 -6.97 2.46
CA ALA A 20 9.88 -6.32 2.40
C ALA A 20 8.80 -7.11 3.16
N ILE A 21 8.75 -8.45 3.00
CA ILE A 21 7.83 -9.32 3.75
C ILE A 21 8.09 -9.18 5.26
N ARG A 22 9.34 -9.30 5.70
CA ARG A 22 9.71 -9.25 7.12
C ARG A 22 9.33 -7.92 7.76
N ARG A 23 9.61 -6.79 7.08
CA ARG A 23 9.19 -5.47 7.56
C ARG A 23 7.67 -5.39 7.74
N LYS A 24 6.90 -5.86 6.75
CA LYS A 24 5.43 -5.86 6.80
C LYS A 24 4.89 -6.74 7.94
N MET A 25 5.45 -7.93 8.10
CA MET A 25 5.09 -8.85 9.19
C MET A 25 5.37 -8.25 10.56
N ASN A 26 6.53 -7.58 10.74
CA ASN A 26 6.85 -6.92 12.00
C ASN A 26 5.89 -5.78 12.32
N ILE A 27 5.49 -4.98 11.32
CA ILE A 27 4.48 -3.93 11.50
C ILE A 27 3.13 -4.55 11.90
N ALA A 28 2.70 -5.61 11.22
CA ALA A 28 1.44 -6.28 11.53
C ALA A 28 1.43 -6.87 12.95
N LYS A 29 2.54 -7.52 13.36
CA LYS A 29 2.73 -8.04 14.72
C LYS A 29 2.70 -6.92 15.76
N ALA A 30 3.44 -5.84 15.54
CA ALA A 30 3.49 -4.69 16.45
C ALA A 30 2.13 -3.99 16.60
N ARG A 31 1.29 -4.04 15.58
CA ARG A 31 -0.07 -3.48 15.60
C ARG A 31 -1.15 -4.47 15.99
N GLN A 32 -0.75 -5.67 16.42
CA GLN A 32 -1.65 -6.76 16.79
C GLN A 32 -2.74 -7.00 15.73
N TRP A 33 -2.43 -6.81 14.44
CA TRP A 33 -3.33 -7.24 13.39
C TRP A 33 -3.25 -8.75 13.29
N GLN A 34 -4.01 -9.41 14.16
CA GLN A 34 -4.26 -10.82 14.12
C GLN A 34 -5.20 -11.07 12.94
N TRP A 35 -4.62 -11.31 11.77
CA TRP A 35 -5.39 -11.80 10.63
C TRP A 35 -5.60 -13.29 10.85
N ASN A 36 -6.82 -13.68 11.23
CA ASN A 36 -7.25 -15.07 11.33
C ASN A 36 -8.15 -15.37 10.12
N PRO A 37 -7.81 -16.32 9.22
CA PRO A 37 -6.70 -17.27 9.30
C PRO A 37 -5.33 -16.65 8.98
N PRO A 38 -4.23 -17.26 9.48
CA PRO A 38 -2.87 -16.76 9.29
C PRO A 38 -2.56 -16.57 7.81
N ILE A 39 -2.33 -15.31 7.42
CA ILE A 39 -1.95 -14.94 6.06
C ILE A 39 -0.61 -15.61 5.73
N ALA A 40 -0.62 -16.52 4.76
CA ALA A 40 0.60 -17.14 4.24
C ALA A 40 1.67 -16.09 3.92
N LEU A 41 2.92 -16.32 4.34
CA LEU A 41 4.04 -15.37 4.22
C LEU A 41 4.19 -14.76 2.81
N GLY A 42 3.86 -15.54 1.78
CA GLY A 42 3.86 -15.12 0.38
C GLY A 42 2.92 -13.94 0.07
N LYS A 43 1.77 -13.82 0.75
CA LYS A 43 0.79 -12.74 0.53
C LYS A 43 1.36 -11.37 0.89
N TRP A 44 2.26 -11.27 1.87
CA TRP A 44 2.94 -10.01 2.22
C TRP A 44 3.85 -9.47 1.12
N SER A 45 4.29 -10.30 0.16
CA SER A 45 5.11 -9.83 -0.97
C SER A 45 4.35 -8.88 -1.90
N LYS A 46 3.06 -9.16 -2.14
CA LYS A 46 2.18 -8.37 -3.01
C LYS A 46 1.21 -7.48 -2.22
N GLY A 47 0.79 -7.91 -1.02
CA GLY A 47 -0.17 -7.22 -0.17
C GLY A 47 0.35 -5.87 0.31
N LYS A 48 -0.50 -4.84 0.21
CA LYS A 48 -0.28 -3.55 0.85
C LYS A 48 -0.85 -3.62 2.27
N ILE A 49 -0.14 -3.03 3.22
CA ILE A 49 -0.67 -2.79 4.56
C ILE A 49 -1.50 -1.51 4.47
N TYR A 50 -2.82 -1.64 4.45
CA TYR A 50 -3.74 -0.51 4.58
C TYR A 50 -4.16 -0.41 6.03
N CYS A 51 -3.27 0.13 6.84
CA CYS A 51 -3.39 0.02 8.29
C CYS A 51 -4.18 1.14 8.96
N SER A 52 -4.53 2.19 8.21
CA SER A 52 -4.89 3.53 8.73
C SER A 52 -3.96 4.05 9.85
N CYS A 53 -2.80 3.42 10.06
CA CYS A 53 -1.92 3.63 11.19
C CYS A 53 -1.18 4.95 11.07
N TRP A 54 -0.69 5.48 12.20
CA TRP A 54 0.09 6.72 12.26
C TRP A 54 1.17 6.82 11.18
N MET A 55 1.90 5.72 10.88
CA MET A 55 2.90 5.75 9.81
C MET A 55 2.30 6.02 8.42
N CYS A 56 1.14 5.43 8.12
CA CYS A 56 0.41 5.69 6.88
C CYS A 56 -0.21 7.09 6.89
N ALA A 57 -0.71 7.57 8.03
CA ALA A 57 -1.21 8.93 8.18
C ALA A 57 -0.10 9.97 7.93
N VAL A 58 1.09 9.78 8.53
CA VAL A 58 2.28 10.61 8.29
C VAL A 58 2.67 10.58 6.82
N LYS A 59 2.68 9.40 6.19
CA LYS A 59 2.99 9.27 4.77
C LYS A 59 1.98 10.05 3.91
N THR A 60 0.69 9.89 4.13
CA THR A 60 -0.34 10.61 3.38
C THR A 60 -0.26 12.12 3.63
N LYS A 61 0.01 12.56 4.86
CA LYS A 61 0.19 13.98 5.19
C LYS A 61 1.42 14.58 4.49
N LYS A 62 2.49 13.80 4.35
CA LYS A 62 3.75 14.24 3.73
C LYS A 62 3.71 14.19 2.20
N ASP A 63 3.28 13.06 1.64
CA ASP A 63 3.41 12.74 0.21
C ASP A 63 2.08 12.88 -0.55
N GLY A 64 0.99 13.21 0.14
CA GLY A 64 -0.36 13.20 -0.40
C GLY A 64 -0.95 11.79 -0.56
N TYR A 65 -2.17 11.74 -1.10
CA TYR A 65 -2.84 10.47 -1.39
C TYR A 65 -2.16 9.72 -2.55
N PRO A 66 -2.04 8.38 -2.48
CA PRO A 66 -1.69 7.57 -3.64
C PRO A 66 -2.60 7.89 -4.83
N HIS A 67 -2.04 7.89 -6.04
CA HIS A 67 -2.76 8.20 -7.29
C HIS A 67 -4.10 7.46 -7.45
N SER A 68 -4.19 6.19 -7.04
CA SER A 68 -5.44 5.42 -7.08
C SER A 68 -6.52 5.97 -6.14
N GLN A 69 -6.14 6.47 -4.97
CA GLN A 69 -7.07 7.11 -4.03
C GLN A 69 -7.47 8.49 -4.52
N PHE A 70 -6.52 9.27 -5.08
CA PHE A 70 -6.81 10.55 -5.70
C PHE A 70 -7.87 10.43 -6.81
N LYS A 71 -7.74 9.47 -7.72
CA LYS A 71 -8.76 9.21 -8.75
C LYS A 71 -10.14 8.91 -8.16
N ARG A 72 -10.19 8.16 -7.07
CA ARG A 72 -11.45 7.82 -6.39
C ARG A 72 -12.07 9.06 -5.73
N LEU A 73 -11.28 9.91 -5.08
CA LEU A 73 -11.74 11.17 -4.49
C LEU A 73 -12.31 12.10 -5.55
N CYS A 74 -11.63 12.22 -6.70
CA CYS A 74 -12.11 13.05 -7.80
C CYS A 74 -13.47 12.56 -8.33
N ALA A 75 -13.64 11.25 -8.52
CA ALA A 75 -14.92 10.67 -8.93
C ALA A 75 -16.04 10.92 -7.90
N LEU A 76 -15.75 10.77 -6.60
CA LEU A 76 -16.71 11.07 -5.54
C LEU A 76 -17.09 12.56 -5.50
N GLN A 77 -16.14 13.46 -5.76
CA GLN A 77 -16.37 14.89 -5.84
C GLN A 77 -17.31 15.24 -7.00
N CYS A 78 -17.12 14.62 -8.18
CA CYS A 78 -18.02 14.80 -9.32
C CYS A 78 -19.45 14.36 -8.98
N GLN A 79 -19.61 13.18 -8.37
CA GLN A 79 -20.94 12.68 -7.96
C GLN A 79 -21.63 13.59 -6.94
N LEU A 80 -20.88 14.17 -6.00
CA LEU A 80 -21.40 15.13 -5.03
C LEU A 80 -21.89 16.41 -5.71
N ASN A 81 -21.11 16.94 -6.66
CA ASN A 81 -21.49 18.14 -7.41
C ASN A 81 -22.76 17.88 -8.23
N GLU A 82 -22.82 16.75 -8.94
CA GLU A 82 -24.02 16.34 -9.69
C GLU A 82 -25.25 16.24 -8.77
N TYR A 83 -25.12 15.66 -7.57
CA TYR A 83 -26.23 15.58 -6.62
C TYR A 83 -26.70 16.95 -6.14
N ILE A 84 -25.76 17.86 -5.86
CA ILE A 84 -26.04 19.23 -5.43
C ILE A 84 -26.68 20.05 -6.55
N GLU A 85 -26.28 19.84 -7.80
CA GLU A 85 -26.84 20.55 -8.96
C GLU A 85 -28.25 20.07 -9.33
N ASN A 86 -28.60 18.82 -8.99
CA ASN A 86 -29.89 18.20 -9.28
C ASN A 86 -30.92 18.31 -8.14
N ASN A 87 -30.59 18.95 -7.01
CA ASN A 87 -31.50 19.27 -5.90
C ASN A 87 -31.52 20.77 -5.63
#